data_AF-A0A256ZDZ6-F1
#
_entry.id   AF-A0A256ZDZ6-F1
#
_cell.length_a   1.000
_cell.length_b   1.000
_cell.length_c   1.000
_cell.angle_alpha   90.00
_cell.angle_beta   90.00
_cell.angle_gamma   90.00
#
_symmetry.space_group_name_H-M   'P 1'
#
loop_
_entity.id
_entity.type
_entity.pdbx_description
1 polymer ?
#
loop_
_entity_poly.entity_id
_entity_poly.type
_entity_poly.pdbx_seq_one_letter_code
_entity_poly.pdbx_strand_id
1 'polypeptide(L)'
;MEKLVKKPFSLVLAYPRPDEAVLRDRIRQLKELGISHVEFCGRKSIGKLNVLGKGHVGVVLAAKTESGLKVALKIRRVDADRENLGHEAEMLKLANSVGVGPKLLAHTGDVIVMEFIEGQHLPEWLSTGPDKDHVVEVLRELFEKCWKLDQIGLDHGELSRAHSHVLVEPRGPSAFEPRLVDFESASTRRRPSNFTSICQYVFIGGLSGLVARIMSLPDREDLIRALRAYKAQMGREELDRVLEACGLIKHI
;
A
#
# COMPACT_ATOMS: atom_id res chain seq x y z
N MET A 1 -18.57 18.56 -9.31
CA MET A 1 -18.60 17.34 -10.14
C MET A 1 -18.72 17.59 -11.65
N GLU A 2 -19.61 18.45 -12.15
CA GLU A 2 -19.82 18.63 -13.61
C GLU A 2 -18.58 19.08 -14.41
N LYS A 3 -17.68 19.86 -13.81
CA LYS A 3 -16.42 20.27 -14.48
C LYS A 3 -15.52 19.10 -14.84
N LEU A 4 -15.72 17.93 -14.22
CA LEU A 4 -14.88 16.74 -14.42
C LEU A 4 -15.03 16.08 -15.79
N VAL A 5 -16.12 16.37 -16.53
CA VAL A 5 -16.25 15.90 -17.93
C VAL A 5 -15.32 16.66 -18.89
N LYS A 6 -14.80 17.82 -18.50
CA LYS A 6 -13.96 18.67 -19.36
C LYS A 6 -12.47 18.31 -19.18
N LYS A 7 -11.70 18.54 -20.23
CA LYS A 7 -10.23 18.49 -20.15
C LYS A 7 -9.72 19.59 -19.20
N PRO A 8 -8.65 19.35 -18.43
CA PRO A 8 -7.86 18.12 -18.39
C PRO A 8 -8.41 17.01 -17.47
N PHE A 9 -9.45 17.28 -16.69
CA PHE A 9 -9.94 16.40 -15.60
C PHE A 9 -10.50 15.06 -16.10
N SER A 10 -11.18 15.07 -17.25
CA SER A 10 -11.73 13.84 -17.85
C SER A 10 -10.67 12.79 -18.15
N LEU A 11 -9.43 13.20 -18.45
CA LEU A 11 -8.34 12.27 -18.72
C LEU A 11 -7.99 11.42 -17.49
N VAL A 12 -8.18 11.95 -16.27
CA VAL A 12 -7.85 11.23 -15.04
C VAL A 12 -8.95 10.23 -14.68
N LEU A 13 -10.22 10.60 -14.87
CA LEU A 13 -11.37 9.76 -14.55
C LEU A 13 -11.60 8.60 -15.53
N ALA A 14 -11.12 8.76 -16.76
CA ALA A 14 -11.24 7.76 -17.82
C ALA A 14 -9.90 7.59 -18.54
N TYR A 15 -8.81 7.49 -17.76
CA TYR A 15 -7.46 7.29 -18.29
C TYR A 15 -7.33 5.93 -19.03
N PRO A 16 -6.61 5.85 -20.16
CA PRO A 16 -5.97 6.93 -20.89
C PRO A 16 -6.83 7.55 -21.99
N ARG A 17 -7.97 6.93 -22.34
CA ARG A 17 -8.81 7.29 -23.47
C ARG A 17 -10.21 7.67 -22.96
N PRO A 18 -10.43 8.95 -22.62
CA PRO A 18 -11.72 9.37 -22.07
C PRO A 18 -12.82 9.27 -23.12
N ASP A 19 -13.90 8.58 -22.73
CA ASP A 19 -15.15 8.46 -23.48
C ASP A 19 -16.30 9.09 -22.69
N GLU A 20 -17.26 9.69 -23.39
CA GLU A 20 -18.33 10.45 -22.74
C GLU A 20 -19.27 9.56 -21.92
N ALA A 21 -19.57 8.34 -22.38
CA ALA A 21 -20.40 7.39 -21.64
C ALA A 21 -19.67 6.90 -20.39
N VAL A 22 -18.38 6.55 -20.52
CA VAL A 22 -17.54 6.15 -19.37
C VAL A 22 -17.46 7.27 -18.34
N LEU A 23 -17.25 8.52 -18.76
CA LEU A 23 -17.18 9.66 -17.85
C LEU A 23 -18.51 9.91 -17.12
N ARG A 24 -19.63 9.86 -17.83
CA ARG A 24 -20.96 10.01 -17.23
C ARG A 24 -21.20 8.93 -16.18
N ASP A 25 -20.87 7.69 -16.50
CA ASP A 25 -21.02 6.57 -15.59
C ASP A 25 -20.10 6.70 -14.35
N ARG A 26 -18.82 7.04 -14.54
CA ARG A 26 -17.87 7.31 -13.43
C ARG A 26 -18.35 8.43 -12.52
N ILE A 27 -18.87 9.52 -13.07
CA ILE A 27 -19.40 10.64 -12.28
C ILE A 27 -20.65 10.22 -11.50
N ARG A 28 -21.52 9.40 -12.10
CA ARG A 28 -22.67 8.81 -11.41
C ARG A 28 -22.21 7.96 -10.24
N GLN A 29 -21.27 7.03 -10.46
CA GLN A 29 -20.69 6.19 -9.41
C GLN A 29 -20.07 7.03 -8.28
N LEU A 30 -19.31 8.09 -8.60
CA LEU A 30 -18.74 8.98 -7.58
C LEU A 30 -19.82 9.65 -6.72
N LYS A 31 -20.93 10.08 -7.32
CA LYS A 31 -22.07 10.65 -6.57
C LYS A 31 -22.74 9.60 -5.69
N GLU A 32 -22.97 8.40 -6.21
CA GLU A 32 -23.54 7.27 -5.44
C GLU A 32 -22.66 6.89 -4.24
N LEU A 33 -21.33 7.00 -4.41
CA LEU A 33 -20.33 6.80 -3.36
C LEU A 33 -20.19 8.00 -2.40
N GLY A 34 -21.02 9.04 -2.53
CA GLY A 34 -21.01 10.23 -1.68
C GLY A 34 -19.76 11.09 -1.83
N ILE A 35 -19.08 11.05 -2.99
CA ILE A 35 -17.91 11.89 -3.27
C ILE A 35 -18.37 13.27 -3.76
N SER A 36 -17.90 14.32 -3.08
CA SER A 36 -18.25 15.70 -3.38
C SER A 36 -17.16 16.42 -4.19
N HIS A 37 -15.88 16.11 -3.91
CA HIS A 37 -14.72 16.76 -4.52
C HIS A 37 -13.60 15.76 -4.81
N VAL A 38 -12.83 16.01 -5.87
CA VAL A 38 -11.58 15.31 -6.16
C VAL A 38 -10.44 16.32 -6.17
N GLU A 39 -9.29 15.91 -5.67
CA GLU A 39 -8.09 16.73 -5.51
C GLU A 39 -6.97 16.18 -6.40
N PHE A 40 -6.40 17.06 -7.23
CA PHE A 40 -5.31 16.72 -8.15
C PHE A 40 -3.97 17.07 -7.52
N CYS A 41 -3.55 16.25 -6.57
CA CYS A 41 -2.30 16.37 -5.83
C CYS A 41 -1.52 15.04 -5.88
N GLY A 42 -0.29 15.03 -5.36
CA GLY A 42 0.59 13.87 -5.37
C GLY A 42 1.77 14.03 -6.33
N ARG A 43 2.59 12.98 -6.41
CA ARG A 43 3.92 13.01 -7.06
C ARG A 43 3.91 12.54 -8.51
N LYS A 44 2.85 11.85 -8.94
CA LYS A 44 2.70 11.34 -10.30
C LYS A 44 1.85 12.31 -11.11
N SER A 45 2.09 12.40 -12.42
CA SER A 45 1.33 13.27 -13.31
C SER A 45 0.62 12.50 -14.41
N ILE A 46 -0.56 12.98 -14.77
CA ILE A 46 -1.33 12.59 -15.94
C ILE A 46 -1.64 13.87 -16.71
N GLY A 47 -0.91 14.09 -17.81
CA GLY A 47 -0.93 15.37 -18.51
C GLY A 47 -0.45 16.49 -17.58
N LYS A 48 -1.32 17.48 -17.32
CA LYS A 48 -1.03 18.63 -16.44
C LYS A 48 -1.55 18.45 -15.01
N LEU A 49 -2.13 17.31 -14.68
CA LEU A 49 -2.75 17.05 -13.39
C LEU A 49 -1.90 16.09 -12.56
N ASN A 50 -1.75 16.40 -11.28
CA ASN A 50 -1.08 15.52 -10.33
C ASN A 50 -2.09 14.53 -9.74
N VAL A 51 -1.60 13.31 -9.47
CA VAL A 51 -2.35 12.21 -8.88
C VAL A 51 -1.50 11.53 -7.81
N LEU A 52 -2.15 10.88 -6.82
CA LEU A 52 -1.46 10.19 -5.74
C LEU A 52 -0.67 9.00 -6.28
N GLY A 53 -1.27 8.25 -7.22
CA GLY A 53 -0.68 7.07 -7.81
C GLY A 53 -1.25 6.76 -9.19
N LYS A 54 -0.47 6.03 -9.98
CA LYS A 54 -0.90 5.49 -11.27
C LYS A 54 -0.28 4.10 -11.41
N GLY A 55 -1.13 3.08 -11.39
CA GLY A 55 -0.76 1.68 -11.55
C GLY A 55 -1.18 1.12 -12.91
N HIS A 56 -1.14 -0.19 -13.03
CA HIS A 56 -1.54 -0.90 -14.25
C HIS A 56 -3.06 -0.92 -14.42
N VAL A 57 -3.82 -1.13 -13.34
CA VAL A 57 -5.29 -1.22 -13.40
C VAL A 57 -5.99 0.08 -13.00
N GLY A 58 -5.35 0.99 -12.27
CA GLY A 58 -6.03 2.18 -11.74
C GLY A 58 -5.20 3.47 -11.62
N VAL A 59 -5.92 4.57 -11.44
CA VAL A 59 -5.41 5.90 -11.04
C VAL A 59 -5.91 6.22 -9.65
N VAL A 60 -5.04 6.71 -8.78
CA VAL A 60 -5.37 7.03 -7.38
C VAL A 60 -5.37 8.55 -7.16
N LEU A 61 -6.44 9.08 -6.58
CA LEU A 61 -6.64 10.51 -6.28
C LEU A 61 -6.96 10.72 -4.80
N ALA A 62 -6.69 11.91 -4.30
CA ALA A 62 -7.31 12.38 -3.07
C ALA A 62 -8.71 12.91 -3.38
N ALA A 63 -9.63 12.80 -2.43
CA ALA A 63 -10.99 13.27 -2.58
C ALA A 63 -11.62 13.60 -1.23
N LYS A 64 -12.81 14.20 -1.27
CA LYS A 64 -13.64 14.44 -0.10
C LYS A 64 -15.03 13.87 -0.32
N THR A 65 -15.56 13.27 0.72
CA THR A 65 -16.97 12.87 0.78
C THR A 65 -17.88 14.09 1.00
N GLU A 66 -19.18 13.91 0.94
CA GLU A 66 -20.17 14.96 1.28
C GLU A 66 -20.06 15.42 2.74
N SER A 67 -19.65 14.55 3.66
CA SER A 67 -19.41 14.92 5.07
C SER A 67 -18.07 15.66 5.29
N GLY A 68 -17.27 15.84 4.24
CA GLY A 68 -15.96 16.49 4.31
C GLY A 68 -14.80 15.56 4.68
N LEU A 69 -15.06 14.27 4.94
CA LEU A 69 -14.00 13.29 5.19
C LEU A 69 -13.07 13.15 3.98
N LYS A 70 -11.76 13.31 4.21
CA LYS A 70 -10.72 13.10 3.19
C LYS A 70 -10.50 11.59 2.96
N VAL A 71 -10.51 11.18 1.70
CA VAL A 71 -10.41 9.78 1.27
C VAL A 71 -9.47 9.63 0.08
N ALA A 72 -8.98 8.42 -0.16
CA ALA A 72 -8.31 8.03 -1.39
C ALA A 72 -9.31 7.35 -2.32
N LEU A 73 -9.29 7.72 -3.60
CA LEU A 73 -10.09 7.13 -4.66
C LEU A 73 -9.21 6.42 -5.66
N LYS A 74 -9.36 5.10 -5.80
CA LYS A 74 -8.80 4.35 -6.92
C LYS A 74 -9.86 4.19 -8.00
N ILE A 75 -9.58 4.71 -9.19
CA ILE A 75 -10.47 4.64 -10.35
C ILE A 75 -9.85 3.72 -11.40
N ARG A 76 -10.61 2.75 -11.88
CA ARG A 76 -10.16 1.80 -12.91
C ARG A 76 -9.83 2.52 -14.21
N ARG A 77 -8.68 2.20 -14.78
CA ARG A 77 -8.28 2.62 -16.12
C ARG A 77 -9.17 1.96 -17.17
N VAL A 78 -9.45 2.67 -18.24
CA VAL A 78 -10.29 2.19 -19.36
C VAL A 78 -9.58 1.09 -20.14
N ASP A 79 -8.25 1.08 -20.14
CA ASP A 79 -7.40 0.08 -20.79
C ASP A 79 -6.93 -1.03 -19.85
N ALA A 80 -7.47 -1.11 -18.63
CA ALA A 80 -7.14 -2.19 -17.71
C ALA A 80 -7.60 -3.55 -18.28
N ASP A 81 -6.78 -4.58 -18.07
CA ASP A 81 -7.09 -5.98 -18.40
C ASP A 81 -8.12 -6.62 -17.44
N ARG A 82 -8.53 -5.88 -16.41
CA ARG A 82 -9.57 -6.28 -15.45
C ARG A 82 -10.91 -5.68 -15.83
N GLU A 83 -11.93 -6.53 -15.81
CA GLU A 83 -13.33 -6.12 -16.02
C GLU A 83 -13.82 -5.15 -14.93
N ASN A 84 -13.40 -5.37 -13.68
CA ASN A 84 -13.79 -4.57 -12.52
C ASN A 84 -12.73 -4.60 -11.41
N LEU A 85 -12.90 -3.74 -10.39
CA LEU A 85 -12.05 -3.64 -9.19
C LEU A 85 -12.54 -4.52 -8.02
N GLY A 86 -13.55 -5.38 -8.23
CA GLY A 86 -14.15 -6.19 -7.17
C GLY A 86 -13.15 -7.12 -6.49
N HIS A 87 -12.24 -7.74 -7.26
CA HIS A 87 -11.17 -8.57 -6.70
C HIS A 87 -10.29 -7.77 -5.72
N GLU A 88 -9.85 -6.58 -6.10
CA GLU A 88 -9.01 -5.73 -5.24
C GLU A 88 -9.77 -5.30 -3.98
N ALA A 89 -11.05 -4.94 -4.10
CA ALA A 89 -11.89 -4.58 -2.97
C ALA A 89 -12.03 -5.75 -1.97
N GLU A 90 -12.24 -6.98 -2.45
CA GLU A 90 -12.32 -8.17 -1.59
C GLU A 90 -10.97 -8.50 -0.94
N MET A 91 -9.85 -8.37 -1.65
CA MET A 91 -8.52 -8.56 -1.05
C MET A 91 -8.22 -7.51 0.02
N LEU A 92 -8.58 -6.25 -0.22
CA LEU A 92 -8.42 -5.18 0.76
C LEU A 92 -9.31 -5.39 1.98
N LYS A 93 -10.56 -5.82 1.78
CA LYS A 93 -11.49 -6.17 2.87
C LYS A 93 -10.94 -7.31 3.73
N LEU A 94 -10.37 -8.34 3.10
CA LEU A 94 -9.71 -9.43 3.82
C LEU A 94 -8.48 -8.94 4.60
N ALA A 95 -7.64 -8.07 4.03
CA ALA A 95 -6.53 -7.45 4.76
C ALA A 95 -7.01 -6.61 5.96
N ASN A 96 -8.09 -5.84 5.80
CA ASN A 96 -8.67 -5.04 6.88
C ASN A 96 -9.18 -5.89 8.05
N SER A 97 -9.59 -7.15 7.81
CA SER A 97 -10.04 -8.07 8.88
C SER A 97 -8.95 -8.36 9.93
N VAL A 98 -7.68 -8.17 9.58
CA VAL A 98 -6.52 -8.29 10.49
C VAL A 98 -5.84 -6.95 10.78
N GLY A 99 -6.53 -5.84 10.49
CA GLY A 99 -6.02 -4.48 10.73
C GLY A 99 -4.89 -4.06 9.78
N VAL A 100 -4.86 -4.61 8.57
CA VAL A 100 -3.84 -4.31 7.56
C VAL A 100 -4.46 -3.57 6.37
N GLY A 101 -3.72 -2.61 5.81
CA GLY A 101 -4.14 -1.81 4.67
C GLY A 101 -4.90 -0.52 5.03
N PRO A 102 -5.22 0.32 4.05
CA PRO A 102 -6.20 1.40 4.22
C PRO A 102 -7.58 0.81 4.48
N LYS A 103 -8.39 1.43 5.34
CA LYS A 103 -9.78 0.97 5.53
C LYS A 103 -10.58 1.14 4.24
N LEU A 104 -11.16 0.05 3.72
CA LEU A 104 -12.14 0.09 2.65
C LEU A 104 -13.42 0.75 3.17
N LEU A 105 -13.89 1.79 2.48
CA LEU A 105 -15.09 2.53 2.85
C LEU A 105 -16.28 2.13 1.98
N ALA A 106 -16.07 2.07 0.67
CA ALA A 106 -17.07 1.66 -0.31
C ALA A 106 -16.40 1.33 -1.64
N HIS A 107 -17.09 0.61 -2.52
CA HIS A 107 -16.64 0.41 -3.89
C HIS A 107 -17.81 0.15 -4.85
N THR A 108 -17.53 0.34 -6.13
CA THR A 108 -18.35 -0.10 -7.26
C THR A 108 -17.52 -1.09 -8.10
N GLY A 109 -17.97 -1.40 -9.32
CA GLY A 109 -17.15 -2.14 -10.28
C GLY A 109 -15.88 -1.40 -10.70
N ASP A 110 -15.79 -0.08 -10.49
CA ASP A 110 -14.72 0.71 -11.10
C ASP A 110 -14.10 1.78 -10.21
N VAL A 111 -14.65 1.99 -9.03
CA VAL A 111 -14.15 2.94 -8.06
C VAL A 111 -14.04 2.24 -6.72
N ILE A 112 -12.88 2.37 -6.07
CA ILE A 112 -12.68 2.02 -4.67
C ILE A 112 -12.50 3.32 -3.88
N VAL A 113 -13.27 3.48 -2.82
CA VAL A 113 -13.13 4.53 -1.81
C VAL A 113 -12.50 3.91 -0.57
N MET A 114 -11.37 4.45 -0.14
CA MET A 114 -10.64 3.95 1.01
C MET A 114 -10.05 5.10 1.84
N GLU A 115 -9.59 4.77 3.04
CA GLU A 115 -8.86 5.67 3.93
C GLU A 115 -7.73 6.40 3.19
N PHE A 116 -7.67 7.72 3.35
CA PHE A 116 -6.53 8.50 2.88
C PHE A 116 -5.38 8.36 3.88
N ILE A 117 -4.24 7.85 3.42
CA ILE A 117 -3.03 7.73 4.24
C ILE A 117 -2.13 8.93 3.97
N GLU A 118 -1.88 9.72 5.00
CA GLU A 118 -0.96 10.86 4.94
C GLU A 118 0.46 10.42 5.30
N GLY A 119 1.16 9.80 4.35
CA GLY A 119 2.50 9.26 4.57
C GLY A 119 3.42 9.41 3.37
N GLN A 120 4.73 9.28 3.63
CA GLN A 120 5.75 9.19 2.58
C GLN A 120 6.03 7.72 2.29
N HIS A 121 6.55 7.40 1.10
CA HIS A 121 6.96 6.02 0.86
C HIS A 121 8.14 5.64 1.74
N LEU A 122 8.19 4.39 2.20
CA LEU A 122 9.26 3.89 3.08
C LEU A 122 10.68 4.24 2.61
N PRO A 123 11.06 4.12 1.31
CA PRO A 123 12.40 4.51 0.86
C PRO A 123 12.68 6.00 1.05
N GLU A 124 11.67 6.84 0.84
CA GLU A 124 11.77 8.29 0.97
C GLU A 124 11.91 8.68 2.43
N TRP A 125 11.11 8.07 3.30
CA TRP A 125 11.20 8.26 4.74
C TRP A 125 12.55 7.79 5.29
N LEU A 126 13.07 6.62 4.89
CA LEU A 126 14.42 6.19 5.28
C LEU A 126 15.51 7.15 4.77
N SER A 127 15.31 7.77 3.61
CA SER A 127 16.29 8.71 3.04
C SER A 127 16.38 10.03 3.80
N THR A 128 15.41 10.38 4.66
CA THR A 128 15.50 11.56 5.52
C THR A 128 16.45 11.37 6.71
N GLY A 129 16.91 10.13 6.95
CA GLY A 129 17.76 9.78 8.09
C GLY A 129 17.00 9.79 9.43
N PRO A 130 15.88 9.07 9.57
CA PRO A 130 15.15 8.98 10.83
C PRO A 130 15.98 8.31 11.93
N ASP A 131 15.66 8.60 13.18
CA ASP A 131 16.30 7.96 14.33
C ASP A 131 16.15 6.44 14.27
N LYS A 132 17.21 5.74 14.70
CA LYS A 132 17.27 4.28 14.71
C LYS A 132 16.06 3.64 15.40
N ASP A 133 15.63 4.18 16.54
CA ASP A 133 14.52 3.61 17.31
C ASP A 133 13.19 3.69 16.55
N HIS A 134 12.95 4.78 15.80
CA HIS A 134 11.78 4.88 14.91
C HIS A 134 11.86 3.86 13.77
N VAL A 135 13.04 3.64 13.18
CA VAL A 135 13.21 2.63 12.12
C VAL A 135 12.94 1.24 12.66
N VAL A 136 13.45 0.91 13.84
CA VAL A 136 13.22 -0.38 14.49
C VAL A 136 11.72 -0.61 14.73
N GLU A 137 11.02 0.40 15.25
CA GLU A 137 9.58 0.31 15.50
C GLU A 137 8.77 0.12 14.21
N VAL A 138 9.03 0.94 13.19
CA VAL A 138 8.36 0.85 11.89
C VAL A 138 8.60 -0.51 11.23
N LEU A 139 9.84 -1.01 11.24
CA LEU A 139 10.15 -2.32 10.64
C LEU A 139 9.48 -3.46 11.40
N ARG A 140 9.48 -3.42 12.74
CA ARG A 140 8.81 -4.42 13.58
C ARG A 140 7.31 -4.45 13.29
N GLU A 141 6.65 -3.29 13.24
CA GLU A 141 5.21 -3.24 12.96
C GLU A 141 4.88 -3.64 11.51
N LEU A 142 5.72 -3.26 10.53
CA LEU A 142 5.57 -3.68 9.13
C LEU A 142 5.64 -5.21 9.02
N PHE A 143 6.57 -5.83 9.74
CA PHE A 143 6.75 -7.27 9.74
C PHE A 143 5.61 -8.01 10.44
N GLU A 144 5.12 -7.48 11.56
CA GLU A 144 3.92 -7.99 12.22
C GLU A 144 2.69 -7.94 11.29
N LYS A 145 2.51 -6.83 10.55
CA LYS A 145 1.44 -6.70 9.54
C LYS A 145 1.59 -7.72 8.41
N CYS A 146 2.81 -7.97 7.93
CA CYS A 146 3.07 -8.98 6.90
C CYS A 146 2.82 -10.41 7.42
N TRP A 147 3.21 -10.71 8.66
CA TRP A 147 2.92 -11.98 9.30
C TRP A 147 1.41 -12.21 9.43
N LYS A 148 0.64 -11.20 9.85
CA LYS A 148 -0.83 -11.28 9.91
C LYS A 148 -1.47 -11.62 8.57
N LEU A 149 -0.97 -11.03 7.47
CA LEU A 149 -1.41 -11.39 6.12
C LEU A 149 -1.07 -12.85 5.77
N ASP A 150 0.14 -13.29 6.12
CA ASP A 150 0.57 -14.68 5.92
C ASP A 150 -0.33 -15.67 6.71
N GLN A 151 -0.72 -15.33 7.95
CA GLN A 151 -1.60 -16.17 8.79
C GLN A 151 -2.99 -16.39 8.20
N ILE A 152 -3.56 -15.38 7.53
CA ILE A 152 -4.89 -15.51 6.91
C ILE A 152 -4.84 -16.03 5.48
N GLY A 153 -3.66 -16.43 4.98
CA GLY A 153 -3.53 -16.95 3.63
C GLY A 153 -3.58 -15.89 2.53
N LEU A 154 -3.40 -14.59 2.86
CA LEU A 154 -3.47 -13.51 1.87
C LEU A 154 -2.08 -13.07 1.43
N ASP A 155 -1.69 -13.42 0.21
CA ASP A 155 -0.43 -12.98 -0.41
C ASP A 155 -0.59 -11.64 -1.11
N HIS A 156 0.15 -10.59 -0.73
CA HIS A 156 0.11 -9.26 -1.37
C HIS A 156 0.69 -9.28 -2.79
N GLY A 157 1.68 -10.12 -3.06
CA GLY A 157 2.28 -10.30 -4.40
C GLY A 157 3.37 -9.31 -4.81
N GLU A 158 3.47 -8.12 -4.20
CA GLU A 158 4.41 -7.06 -4.64
C GLU A 158 5.51 -6.71 -3.62
N LEU A 159 5.52 -7.37 -2.45
CA LEU A 159 6.41 -6.98 -1.34
C LEU A 159 7.89 -7.32 -1.57
N SER A 160 8.23 -8.05 -2.64
CA SER A 160 9.63 -8.24 -3.07
C SER A 160 10.23 -6.99 -3.72
N ARG A 161 9.39 -6.02 -4.12
CA ARG A 161 9.77 -4.74 -4.72
C ARG A 161 8.91 -3.61 -4.15
N ALA A 162 8.83 -3.51 -2.82
CA ALA A 162 7.84 -2.70 -2.12
C ALA A 162 8.05 -1.17 -2.15
N HIS A 163 8.84 -0.64 -3.09
CA HIS A 163 9.25 0.78 -3.18
C HIS A 163 8.07 1.77 -3.14
N SER A 164 6.92 1.39 -3.69
CA SER A 164 5.68 2.18 -3.69
C SER A 164 4.53 1.56 -2.90
N HIS A 165 4.76 0.45 -2.18
CA HIS A 165 3.72 -0.36 -1.54
C HIS A 165 3.69 -0.24 -0.01
N VAL A 166 4.65 0.48 0.58
CA VAL A 166 4.66 0.83 2.00
C VAL A 166 4.74 2.34 2.14
N LEU A 167 3.75 2.92 2.82
CA LEU A 167 3.78 4.30 3.30
C LEU A 167 4.15 4.31 4.79
N VAL A 168 4.82 5.35 5.24
CA VAL A 168 5.06 5.63 6.65
C VAL A 168 4.26 6.86 7.02
N GLU A 169 3.19 6.65 7.80
CA GLU A 169 2.24 7.66 8.23
C GLU A 169 2.65 8.21 9.61
N PRO A 170 2.92 9.50 9.76
CA PRO A 170 3.11 10.11 11.06
C PRO A 170 1.80 10.05 11.86
N ARG A 171 1.84 9.47 13.06
CA ARG A 171 0.72 9.40 14.03
C ARG A 171 0.86 10.41 15.17
N GLY A 172 1.88 11.26 15.10
CA GLY A 172 2.22 12.28 16.09
C GLY A 172 3.66 12.76 15.88
N PRO A 173 4.21 13.55 16.81
CA PRO A 173 5.58 14.06 16.70
C PRO A 173 6.67 12.97 16.68
N SER A 174 6.40 11.80 17.26
CA SER A 174 7.39 10.73 17.46
C SER A 174 6.81 9.33 17.24
N ALA A 175 5.69 9.22 16.52
CA ALA A 175 5.03 7.94 16.25
C ALA A 175 4.83 7.80 14.74
N PHE A 176 5.21 6.65 14.19
CA PHE A 176 5.17 6.37 12.76
C PHE A 176 4.56 5.01 12.52
N GLU A 177 3.56 4.95 11.64
CA GLU A 177 2.87 3.71 11.31
C GLU A 177 3.17 3.28 9.87
N PRO A 178 3.71 2.06 9.64
CA PRO A 178 3.81 1.50 8.29
C PRO A 178 2.43 1.08 7.78
N ARG A 179 2.00 1.63 6.65
CA ARG A 179 0.74 1.30 5.98
C ARG A 179 1.04 0.59 4.65
N LEU A 180 0.68 -0.68 4.56
CA LEU A 180 0.71 -1.44 3.30
C LEU A 180 -0.39 -0.93 2.38
N VAL A 181 -0.11 -0.73 1.09
CA VAL A 181 -1.06 -0.20 0.10
C VAL A 181 -0.99 -0.98 -1.22
N ASP A 182 -2.05 -0.87 -2.02
CA ASP A 182 -2.19 -1.48 -3.34
C ASP A 182 -2.31 -3.02 -3.32
N PHE A 183 -3.53 -3.50 -3.08
CA PHE A 183 -3.87 -4.93 -3.01
C PHE A 183 -4.31 -5.51 -4.37
N GLU A 184 -4.00 -4.82 -5.47
CA GLU A 184 -4.35 -5.23 -6.84
C GLU A 184 -3.81 -6.61 -7.21
N SER A 185 -2.53 -6.87 -6.90
CA SER A 185 -1.87 -8.16 -7.15
C SER A 185 -2.18 -9.22 -6.09
N ALA A 186 -2.91 -8.88 -5.03
CA ALA A 186 -3.09 -9.75 -3.89
C ALA A 186 -3.93 -10.99 -4.23
N SER A 187 -3.68 -12.10 -3.55
CA SER A 187 -4.34 -13.37 -3.83
C SER A 187 -4.38 -14.30 -2.62
N THR A 188 -5.47 -15.03 -2.47
CA THR A 188 -5.63 -16.13 -1.53
C THR A 188 -5.27 -17.51 -2.11
N ARG A 189 -4.92 -17.56 -3.40
CA ARG A 189 -4.61 -18.83 -4.10
C ARG A 189 -3.14 -19.21 -4.05
N ARG A 190 -2.25 -18.22 -3.82
CA ARG A 190 -0.80 -18.43 -3.73
C ARG A 190 -0.42 -18.67 -2.27
N ARG A 191 0.63 -19.47 -2.04
CA ARG A 191 1.22 -19.59 -0.71
C ARG A 191 1.82 -18.25 -0.29
N PRO A 192 1.35 -17.59 0.77
CA PRO A 192 1.81 -16.27 1.16
C PRO A 192 3.31 -16.22 1.42
N SER A 193 3.95 -15.15 0.98
CA SER A 193 5.36 -14.88 1.26
C SER A 193 5.59 -13.46 1.77
N ASN A 194 4.58 -12.79 2.31
CA ASN A 194 4.63 -11.36 2.62
C ASN A 194 5.81 -11.02 3.51
N PHE A 195 5.92 -11.71 4.65
CA PHE A 195 7.00 -11.46 5.62
C PHE A 195 8.37 -11.75 5.02
N THR A 196 8.52 -12.91 4.37
CA THR A 196 9.81 -13.27 3.74
C THR A 196 10.21 -12.32 2.61
N SER A 197 9.25 -11.83 1.82
CA SER A 197 9.50 -10.92 0.71
C SER A 197 9.89 -9.54 1.20
N ILE A 198 9.16 -8.98 2.17
CA ILE A 198 9.47 -7.66 2.71
C ILE A 198 10.79 -7.66 3.48
N CYS A 199 11.08 -8.71 4.25
CA CYS A 199 12.31 -8.81 5.02
C CYS A 199 13.55 -8.84 4.11
N GLN A 200 13.49 -9.63 3.02
CA GLN A 200 14.56 -9.66 2.02
C GLN A 200 14.68 -8.32 1.28
N TYR A 201 13.57 -7.67 0.93
CA TYR A 201 13.58 -6.35 0.30
C TYR A 201 14.26 -5.30 1.19
N VAL A 202 14.00 -5.35 2.51
CA VAL A 202 14.56 -4.43 3.50
C VAL A 202 16.05 -4.67 3.74
N PHE A 203 16.46 -5.91 4.04
CA PHE A 203 17.81 -6.17 4.56
C PHE A 203 18.82 -6.73 3.55
N ILE A 204 18.36 -7.35 2.45
CA ILE A 204 19.26 -7.95 1.44
C ILE A 204 19.23 -7.14 0.14
N GLY A 205 18.05 -6.69 -0.27
CA GLY A 205 17.79 -6.09 -1.57
C GLY A 205 17.59 -4.58 -1.52
N GLY A 206 16.44 -4.15 -2.01
CA GLY A 206 16.20 -2.78 -2.48
C GLY A 206 16.34 -1.65 -1.46
N LEU A 207 16.29 -1.92 -0.15
CA LEU A 207 16.49 -0.89 0.90
C LEU A 207 17.72 -1.11 1.77
N SER A 208 18.49 -2.18 1.57
CA SER A 208 19.59 -2.55 2.47
C SER A 208 20.60 -1.42 2.65
N GLY A 209 20.95 -0.70 1.57
CA GLY A 209 21.84 0.45 1.61
C GLY A 209 21.30 1.67 2.36
N LEU A 210 19.97 1.87 2.40
CA LEU A 210 19.36 2.94 3.20
C LEU A 210 19.32 2.55 4.68
N VAL A 211 18.94 1.30 4.97
CA VAL A 211 18.88 0.77 6.34
C VAL A 211 20.28 0.74 6.97
N ALA A 212 21.30 0.33 6.20
CA ALA A 212 22.69 0.27 6.66
C ALA A 212 23.28 1.63 7.10
N ARG A 213 22.70 2.75 6.64
CA ARG A 213 23.12 4.10 7.08
C ARG A 213 22.62 4.44 8.48
N ILE A 214 21.61 3.72 8.97
CA ILE A 214 20.89 4.03 10.21
C ILE A 214 21.15 2.95 11.27
N MET A 215 21.23 1.69 10.86
CA MET A 215 21.46 0.55 11.76
C MET A 215 22.28 -0.56 11.09
N SER A 216 22.87 -1.42 11.91
CA SER A 216 23.58 -2.61 11.44
C SER A 216 22.63 -3.56 10.71
N LEU A 217 23.07 -4.07 9.56
CA LEU A 217 22.36 -5.13 8.85
C LEU A 217 22.61 -6.49 9.53
N PRO A 218 21.65 -7.41 9.48
CA PRO A 218 21.84 -8.78 9.94
C PRO A 218 22.89 -9.51 9.11
N ASP A 219 23.49 -10.56 9.68
CA ASP A 219 24.26 -11.51 8.88
C ASP A 219 23.34 -12.16 7.82
N ARG A 220 23.83 -12.21 6.58
CA ARG A 220 23.03 -12.63 5.43
C ARG A 220 22.67 -14.11 5.51
N GLU A 221 23.60 -14.96 5.93
CA GLU A 221 23.37 -16.41 5.98
C GLU A 221 22.42 -16.76 7.11
N ASP A 222 22.58 -16.13 8.27
CA ASP A 222 21.69 -16.32 9.42
C ASP A 222 20.28 -15.79 9.14
N LEU A 223 20.15 -14.64 8.48
CA LEU A 223 18.85 -14.14 8.04
C LEU A 223 18.16 -15.13 7.07
N ILE A 224 18.88 -15.63 6.06
CA ILE A 224 18.33 -16.60 5.11
C ILE A 224 17.89 -17.88 5.82
N ARG A 225 18.68 -18.35 6.80
CA ARG A 225 18.35 -19.54 7.59
C ARG A 225 17.07 -19.33 8.40
N ALA A 226 16.94 -18.20 9.09
CA ALA A 226 15.76 -17.86 9.87
C ALA A 226 14.52 -17.70 8.98
N LEU A 227 14.64 -17.05 7.82
CA LEU A 227 13.56 -16.91 6.85
C LEU A 227 13.10 -18.25 6.25
N ARG A 228 14.03 -19.20 6.04
CA ARG A 228 13.68 -20.57 5.61
C ARG A 228 12.89 -21.31 6.67
N ALA A 229 13.31 -21.20 7.94
CA ALA A 229 12.57 -21.77 9.07
C ALA A 229 11.16 -21.17 9.17
N TYR A 230 11.04 -19.84 9.09
CA TYR A 230 9.76 -19.16 9.01
C TYR A 230 8.91 -19.67 7.85
N LYS A 231 9.46 -19.78 6.63
CA LYS A 231 8.66 -20.19 5.47
C LYS A 231 8.04 -21.57 5.66
N ALA A 232 8.71 -22.48 6.40
CA ALA A 232 8.21 -23.82 6.67
C ALA A 232 7.00 -23.84 7.61
N GLN A 233 7.00 -23.03 8.68
CA GLN A 233 6.00 -23.10 9.77
C GLN A 233 5.11 -21.87 9.90
N MET A 234 5.63 -20.67 9.60
CA MET A 234 4.96 -19.37 9.70
C MET A 234 4.40 -19.04 11.10
N GLY A 235 4.93 -19.65 12.16
CA GLY A 235 4.50 -19.39 13.53
C GLY A 235 5.11 -18.14 14.15
N ARG A 236 4.66 -17.84 15.37
CA ARG A 236 5.13 -16.69 16.15
C ARG A 236 6.59 -16.82 16.54
N GLU A 237 7.02 -18.01 16.97
CA GLU A 237 8.41 -18.27 17.35
C GLU A 237 9.37 -18.09 16.18
N GLU A 238 8.97 -18.43 14.95
CA GLU A 238 9.79 -18.19 13.77
C GLU A 238 9.86 -16.70 13.39
N LEU A 239 8.76 -15.96 13.57
CA LEU A 239 8.76 -14.51 13.39
C LEU A 239 9.74 -13.86 14.37
N ASP A 240 9.63 -14.19 15.66
CA ASP A 240 10.46 -13.61 16.71
C ASP A 240 11.95 -13.92 16.48
N ARG A 241 12.29 -15.14 16.04
CA ARG A 241 13.66 -15.50 15.63
C ARG A 241 14.21 -14.65 14.49
N VAL A 242 13.39 -14.31 13.50
CA VAL A 242 13.81 -13.41 12.41
C VAL A 242 13.96 -11.98 12.92
N LEU A 243 13.06 -11.51 13.79
CA LEU A 243 13.16 -10.18 14.40
C LEU A 243 14.42 -10.03 15.26
N GLU A 244 14.79 -11.06 16.02
CA GLU A 244 16.05 -11.14 16.76
C GLU A 244 17.26 -11.09 15.81
N ALA A 245 17.27 -11.92 14.76
CA ALA A 245 18.34 -11.92 13.77
C ALA A 245 18.52 -10.54 13.11
N CYS A 246 17.43 -9.82 12.86
CA CYS A 246 17.41 -8.45 12.33
C CYS A 246 17.76 -7.35 13.35
N GLY A 247 17.97 -7.69 14.62
CA GLY A 247 18.23 -6.71 15.69
C GLY A 247 17.04 -5.80 16.00
N LEU A 248 15.81 -6.27 15.75
CA LEU A 248 14.56 -5.52 15.93
C LEU A 248 13.88 -5.77 17.29
N ILE A 249 14.33 -6.80 18.02
CA ILE A 249 13.95 -7.04 19.41
C ILE A 249 15.25 -7.14 20.23
N LYS A 250 15.24 -6.57 21.43
CA LYS A 250 16.32 -6.77 22.41
C LYS A 250 15.99 -7.99 23.25
N HIS A 251 16.98 -8.85 23.54
CA HIS A 251 16.85 -9.79 24.64
C HIS A 251 16.62 -8.97 25.93
N ILE A 252 15.50 -9.23 26.60
CA ILE A 252 15.26 -8.78 27.98
C ILE A 252 15.99 -9.74 28.91
#